data_AF-A0A973FQJ6-F1
#
_entry.id   AF-A0A973FQJ6-F1
#
_cell.length_a   1.000
_cell.length_b   1.000
_cell.length_c   1.000
_cell.angle_alpha   90.00
_cell.angle_beta   90.00
_cell.angle_gamma   90.00
#
_symmetry.space_group_name_H-M   'P 1'
#
loop_
_entity.id
_entity.type
_entity.pdbx_description
1 polymer ?
#
loop_
_entity_poly.entity_id
_entity_poly.type
_entity_poly.pdbx_seq_one_letter_code
_entity_poly.pdbx_strand_id
1 'polypeptide(L)'
;MQSVQHILRLGFGGLLLSREAYRDQRDSPDGLRHGFVLVMLVGLLLGSTALIGNLGESISQPSSEAISQTVYQGLREMPWFSELNQSDPHFQADFDRIFQQVSQIIQIINGGGLIRSLTGLITTPVLMLLSWIL
;
A
#
# COMPACT_ATOMS: atom_id res chain seq x y z
N MET A 1 -2.61 26.94 -21.76
CA MET A 1 -2.34 25.78 -20.88
C MET A 1 -0.91 25.90 -20.38
N GLN A 2 -0.69 26.08 -19.09
CA GLN A 2 0.67 26.16 -18.54
C GLN A 2 1.25 24.75 -18.34
N SER A 3 2.53 24.59 -18.64
CA SER A 3 3.26 23.32 -18.61
C SER A 3 3.53 22.86 -17.17
N VAL A 4 3.43 21.54 -16.92
CA VAL A 4 3.82 20.91 -15.65
C VAL A 4 5.25 21.28 -15.24
N GLN A 5 6.15 21.46 -16.22
CA GLN A 5 7.53 21.89 -15.99
C GLN A 5 7.61 23.27 -15.33
N HIS A 6 6.70 24.19 -15.67
CA HIS A 6 6.65 25.52 -15.06
C HIS A 6 6.27 25.45 -13.58
N ILE A 7 5.30 24.60 -13.25
CA ILE A 7 4.84 24.37 -11.87
C ILE A 7 5.94 23.73 -11.04
N LEU A 8 6.64 22.73 -11.59
CA LEU A 8 7.79 22.12 -10.93
C LEU A 8 8.93 23.13 -10.73
N ARG A 9 9.23 23.95 -11.75
CA ARG A 9 10.26 25.01 -11.65
C ARG A 9 9.93 26.01 -10.55
N LEU A 10 8.67 26.46 -10.46
CA LEU A 10 8.21 27.35 -9.40
C LEU A 10 8.28 26.66 -8.02
N GLY A 11 7.82 25.41 -7.92
CA GLY A 11 7.84 24.65 -6.67
C GLY A 11 9.26 24.45 -6.12
N PHE A 12 10.18 23.94 -6.95
CA PHE A 12 11.60 23.81 -6.58
C PHE A 12 12.26 25.16 -6.35
N GLY A 13 11.96 26.16 -7.18
CA GLY A 13 12.45 27.53 -7.00
C GLY A 13 12.02 28.14 -5.67
N GLY A 14 10.80 27.88 -5.21
CA GLY A 14 10.31 28.31 -3.89
C GLY A 14 11.00 27.58 -2.74
N LEU A 15 11.19 26.26 -2.86
CA LEU A 15 11.93 25.46 -1.86
C LEU A 15 13.41 25.90 -1.74
N LEU A 16 14.02 26.28 -2.87
CA LEU A 16 15.38 26.80 -2.92
C LEU A 16 15.47 28.31 -2.63
N LEU A 17 14.36 28.93 -2.20
CA LEU A 17 14.28 30.35 -1.82
C LEU A 17 14.71 31.31 -2.94
N SER A 18 14.53 30.92 -4.20
CA SER A 18 14.82 31.80 -5.33
C SER A 18 13.87 33.00 -5.34
N ARG A 19 14.45 34.19 -5.44
CA ARG A 19 13.71 35.45 -5.39
C ARG A 19 12.80 35.60 -6.61
N GLU A 20 13.21 35.10 -7.78
CA GLU A 20 12.40 35.11 -8.99
C GLU A 20 11.16 34.22 -8.83
N ALA A 21 11.31 32.98 -8.37
CA ALA A 21 10.17 32.08 -8.20
C ALA A 21 9.18 32.59 -7.14
N TYR A 22 9.67 33.21 -6.06
CA TYR A 22 8.78 33.78 -5.04
C TYR A 22 7.95 34.94 -5.60
N ARG A 23 8.54 35.82 -6.41
CA ARG A 23 7.82 36.92 -7.07
C ARG A 23 6.81 36.38 -8.07
N ASP A 24 7.23 35.42 -8.91
CA ASP A 24 6.36 34.79 -9.88
C ASP A 24 5.19 34.05 -9.22
N GLN A 25 5.40 33.41 -8.07
CA GLN A 25 4.32 32.77 -7.29
C GLN A 25 3.39 33.80 -6.64
N ARG A 26 3.94 34.84 -6.03
CA ARG A 26 3.18 35.89 -5.33
C ARG A 26 2.28 36.67 -6.29
N ASP A 27 2.80 37.02 -7.46
CA ASP A 27 2.11 37.86 -8.43
C ASP A 27 1.27 37.03 -9.42
N SER A 28 1.23 35.69 -9.25
CA SER A 28 0.46 34.80 -10.11
C SER A 28 -1.05 34.91 -9.83
N PRO A 29 -1.87 35.27 -10.84
CA PRO A 29 -3.33 35.23 -10.71
C PRO A 29 -3.87 33.79 -10.55
N ASP A 30 -3.07 32.78 -10.91
CA ASP A 30 -3.40 31.36 -10.85
C ASP A 30 -2.69 30.62 -9.69
N GLY A 31 -2.11 31.34 -8.72
CA GLY A 31 -1.27 30.75 -7.66
C GLY A 31 -1.94 29.60 -6.88
N LEU A 32 -3.23 29.73 -6.57
CA LEU A 32 -4.04 28.67 -5.94
C LEU A 32 -4.10 27.40 -6.80
N ARG A 33 -4.30 27.56 -8.11
CA ARG A 33 -4.33 26.44 -9.06
C ARG A 33 -2.96 25.78 -9.18
N HIS A 34 -1.87 26.56 -9.15
CA HIS A 34 -0.51 26.03 -9.14
C HIS A 34 -0.21 25.22 -7.88
N GLY A 35 -0.61 25.72 -6.72
CA GLY A 35 -0.50 24.98 -5.44
C GLY A 35 -1.29 23.68 -5.48
N PHE A 36 -2.54 23.71 -5.94
CA PHE A 36 -3.37 22.52 -6.09
C PHE A 36 -2.72 21.45 -6.98
N VAL A 37 -2.24 21.85 -8.15
CA VAL A 37 -1.58 20.92 -9.09
C VAL A 37 -0.29 20.37 -8.49
N LEU A 38 0.49 21.19 -7.77
CA LEU A 38 1.72 20.74 -7.11
C LEU A 38 1.42 19.69 -6.03
N VAL A 39 0.44 19.94 -5.15
CA VAL A 39 0.04 19.00 -4.09
C VAL A 39 -0.49 17.69 -4.71
N MET A 40 -1.30 17.79 -5.75
CA MET A 40 -1.79 16.61 -6.49
C MET A 40 -0.62 15.78 -7.07
N LEU A 41 0.37 16.43 -7.69
CA LEU A 41 1.54 15.75 -8.25
C LEU A 41 2.36 15.05 -7.17
N VAL A 42 2.57 15.70 -6.02
CA VAL A 42 3.28 15.11 -4.87
C VAL A 42 2.52 13.91 -4.31
N GLY A 43 1.21 14.03 -4.11
CA GLY A 43 0.38 12.93 -3.63
C GLY A 43 0.36 11.73 -4.59
N LEU A 44 0.39 12.00 -5.90
CA LEU A 44 0.46 10.96 -6.92
C LEU A 44 1.83 10.26 -6.94
N LEU A 45 2.92 11.01 -6.74
CA LEU A 45 4.27 10.44 -6.57
C LEU A 45 4.37 9.55 -5.32
N LEU A 46 3.81 9.98 -4.19
CA LEU A 46 3.80 9.18 -2.96
C LEU A 46 2.92 7.93 -3.11
N GLY A 47 1.72 8.07 -3.68
CA GLY A 47 0.82 6.95 -3.93
C GLY A 47 1.41 5.92 -4.90
N SER A 48 2.09 6.37 -5.96
CA SER A 48 2.79 5.47 -6.90
C SER A 48 3.99 4.77 -6.26
N THR A 49 4.73 5.42 -5.36
CA THR A 49 5.83 4.78 -4.62
C THR A 49 5.30 3.64 -3.73
N ALA A 50 4.17 3.84 -3.05
CA ALA A 50 3.52 2.79 -2.26
C ALA A 50 3.07 1.61 -3.14
N LEU A 51 2.57 1.88 -4.34
CA LEU A 51 2.20 0.86 -5.30
C LEU A 51 3.41 0.04 -5.77
N ILE A 52 4.54 0.69 -6.07
CA ILE A 52 5.79 0.01 -6.44
C ILE A 52 6.31 -0.85 -5.30
N GLY A 53 6.28 -0.35 -4.06
CA GLY A 53 6.66 -1.13 -2.86
C GLY A 53 5.84 -2.40 -2.71
N ASN A 54 4.50 -2.29 -2.83
CA ASN A 54 3.61 -3.43 -2.70
C ASN A 54 3.70 -4.40 -3.89
N LEU A 55 3.97 -3.92 -5.10
CA LEU A 55 4.25 -4.78 -6.25
C LEU A 55 5.57 -5.54 -6.06
N GLY A 56 6.62 -4.86 -5.57
CA GLY A 56 7.89 -5.48 -5.22
C GLY A 56 7.70 -6.60 -4.19
N GLU A 57 6.91 -6.34 -3.16
CA GLU A 57 6.53 -7.34 -2.14
C GLU A 57 5.79 -8.53 -2.76
N SER A 58 4.83 -8.29 -3.66
CA SER A 58 4.05 -9.36 -4.30
C SER A 58 4.86 -10.29 -5.22
N ILE A 59 5.99 -9.82 -5.77
CA ILE A 59 6.85 -10.60 -6.65
C ILE A 59 7.93 -11.35 -5.85
N SER A 60 8.35 -10.79 -4.70
CA SER A 60 9.47 -11.31 -3.91
C SER A 60 9.04 -12.20 -2.74
N GLN A 61 7.77 -12.15 -2.31
CA GLN A 61 7.25 -13.02 -1.26
C GLN A 61 6.53 -14.25 -1.86
N PRO A 62 6.69 -15.44 -1.24
CA PRO A 62 5.86 -16.60 -1.59
C PRO A 62 4.38 -16.28 -1.35
N SER A 63 3.50 -16.87 -2.17
CA SER A 63 2.06 -16.65 -2.02
C SER A 63 1.59 -17.02 -0.61
N SER A 64 0.59 -16.31 -0.10
CA SER A 64 -0.06 -16.63 1.19
C SER A 64 -0.55 -18.08 1.24
N GLU A 65 -0.95 -18.63 0.07
CA GLU A 65 -1.29 -20.04 -0.11
C GLU A 65 -0.09 -20.96 0.16
N ALA A 66 1.07 -20.67 -0.43
CA ALA A 66 2.29 -21.46 -0.23
C ALA A 66 2.75 -21.43 1.22
N ILE A 67 2.70 -20.26 1.88
CA ILE A 67 3.03 -20.13 3.31
C ILE A 67 2.08 -20.98 4.16
N SER A 68 0.76 -20.86 3.93
CA SER A 68 -0.26 -21.64 4.65
C SER A 68 -0.04 -23.14 4.48
N GLN A 69 0.25 -23.58 3.26
CA GLN A 69 0.48 -24.98 2.95
C GLN A 69 1.77 -25.53 3.59
N THR A 70 2.85 -24.74 3.61
CA THR A 70 4.08 -25.11 4.32
C THR A 70 3.86 -25.23 5.82
N VAL A 71 3.15 -24.28 6.44
CA VAL A 71 2.82 -24.33 7.88
C VAL A 71 1.95 -25.55 8.18
N TYR A 72 0.94 -25.82 7.35
CA TYR A 72 0.07 -26.98 7.49
C TYR A 72 0.83 -28.31 7.45
N GLN A 73 1.71 -28.47 6.45
CA GLN A 73 2.57 -29.63 6.32
C GLN A 73 3.50 -29.76 7.54
N GLY A 74 4.16 -28.67 7.91
CA GLY A 74 5.06 -28.64 9.07
C GLY A 74 4.36 -29.05 10.37
N LEU A 75 3.13 -28.59 10.61
CA LEU A 75 2.35 -28.97 11.80
C LEU A 75 1.98 -30.46 11.80
N ARG A 76 1.65 -31.03 10.63
CA ARG A 76 1.32 -32.46 10.50
C ARG A 76 2.52 -33.39 10.65
N GLU A 77 3.71 -32.91 10.32
CA GLU A 77 4.95 -33.65 10.49
C GLU A 77 5.44 -33.68 11.95
N MET A 78 4.81 -32.91 12.85
CA MET A 78 5.22 -32.89 14.25
C MET A 78 4.77 -34.14 15.03
N PRO A 79 5.56 -34.61 16.00
CA PRO A 79 5.23 -35.82 16.78
C PRO A 79 3.87 -35.75 17.49
N TRP A 80 3.53 -34.60 18.08
CA TRP A 80 2.27 -34.40 18.80
C TRP A 80 1.04 -34.57 17.90
N PHE A 81 1.16 -34.28 16.60
CA PHE A 81 0.05 -34.44 15.66
C PHE A 81 -0.31 -35.92 15.52
N SER A 82 0.71 -36.78 15.41
CA SER A 82 0.53 -38.21 15.31
C SER A 82 -0.02 -38.82 16.62
N GLU A 83 0.40 -38.32 17.77
CA GLU A 83 -0.05 -38.79 19.10
C GLU A 83 -1.52 -38.44 19.35
N LEU A 84 -1.93 -37.22 19.00
CA LEU A 84 -3.33 -36.78 19.12
C LEU A 84 -4.23 -37.48 18.11
N ASN A 85 -3.77 -37.69 16.88
CA ASN A 85 -4.53 -38.43 15.87
C ASN A 85 -4.74 -39.91 16.23
N GLN A 86 -3.81 -40.51 16.97
CA GLN A 86 -3.97 -41.87 17.50
C GLN A 86 -4.92 -41.92 18.70
N SER A 87 -4.98 -40.85 19.49
CA SER A 87 -5.82 -40.74 20.69
C SER A 87 -7.28 -40.38 20.36
N ASP A 88 -7.50 -39.60 19.31
CA ASP A 88 -8.82 -39.16 18.85
C ASP A 88 -8.94 -39.29 17.32
N PRO A 89 -9.79 -40.20 16.80
CA PRO A 89 -10.03 -40.39 15.37
C PRO A 89 -10.63 -39.17 14.65
N HIS A 90 -11.25 -38.24 15.39
CA HIS A 90 -11.85 -37.03 14.81
C HIS A 90 -10.87 -35.86 14.72
N PHE A 91 -9.73 -35.94 15.41
CA PHE A 91 -8.75 -34.87 15.53
C PHE A 91 -8.29 -34.35 14.17
N GLN A 92 -8.01 -35.23 13.21
CA GLN A 92 -7.55 -34.82 11.88
C GLN A 92 -8.60 -33.97 11.14
N ALA A 93 -9.88 -34.35 11.22
CA ALA A 93 -10.96 -33.62 10.56
C ALA A 93 -11.19 -32.25 11.22
N ASP A 94 -11.12 -32.19 12.56
CA ASP A 94 -11.26 -30.95 13.31
C ASP A 94 -10.08 -30.00 13.08
N PHE A 95 -8.86 -30.53 13.05
CA PHE A 95 -7.66 -29.77 12.72
C PHE A 95 -7.73 -29.18 11.31
N ASP A 96 -8.15 -29.98 10.32
CA ASP A 96 -8.29 -29.51 8.94
C ASP A 96 -9.31 -28.38 8.84
N ARG A 97 -10.44 -28.50 9.54
CA ARG A 97 -11.49 -27.48 9.59
C ARG A 97 -10.99 -26.18 10.24
N ILE A 98 -10.33 -26.28 11.39
CA ILE A 98 -9.81 -25.13 12.14
C ILE A 98 -8.72 -24.44 11.31
N PHE A 99 -7.80 -25.21 10.72
CA PHE A 99 -6.72 -24.66 9.93
C PHE A 99 -7.23 -23.91 8.71
N GLN A 100 -8.23 -24.47 8.00
CA GLN A 100 -8.88 -23.79 6.87
C GLN A 100 -9.58 -22.48 7.27
N GLN A 101 -10.24 -22.45 8.43
CA GLN A 101 -10.87 -21.21 8.91
C GLN A 101 -9.83 -20.13 9.25
N VAL A 102 -8.74 -20.52 9.91
CA VAL A 102 -7.64 -19.61 10.26
C VAL A 102 -6.96 -19.09 8.99
N SER A 103 -6.68 -19.96 8.02
CA SER A 103 -6.02 -19.56 6.77
C SER A 103 -6.89 -18.61 5.95
N GLN A 104 -8.21 -18.84 5.87
CA GLN A 104 -9.14 -17.91 5.20
C GLN A 104 -9.14 -16.52 5.85
N ILE A 105 -9.13 -16.44 7.19
CA ILE A 105 -9.07 -15.15 7.90
C ILE A 105 -7.76 -14.42 7.59
N ILE A 106 -6.62 -15.13 7.63
CA ILE A 106 -5.31 -14.56 7.31
C ILE A 106 -5.25 -14.09 5.85
N GLN A 107 -5.81 -14.85 4.92
CA GLN A 107 -5.88 -14.48 3.51
C GLN A 107 -6.77 -13.25 3.26
N ILE A 108 -7.87 -13.07 4.00
CA ILE A 108 -8.70 -11.87 3.88
C ILE A 108 -7.94 -10.63 4.40
N ILE A 109 -7.20 -10.79 5.50
CA ILE A 109 -6.43 -9.70 6.11
C ILE A 109 -5.21 -9.31 5.23
N ASN A 110 -4.51 -10.29 4.65
CA ASN A 110 -3.30 -10.06 3.85
C ASN A 110 -3.56 -9.91 2.34
N GLY A 111 -4.61 -10.51 1.80
CA GLY A 111 -4.98 -10.49 0.38
C GLY A 111 -5.48 -9.13 -0.12
N GLY A 112 -5.67 -8.17 0.78
CA GLY A 112 -6.00 -6.79 0.43
C GLY A 112 -4.84 -5.99 -0.19
N GLY A 113 -3.60 -6.49 -0.22
CA GLY A 113 -2.41 -5.69 -0.58
C GLY A 113 -2.47 -4.94 -1.92
N LEU A 114 -3.04 -5.56 -2.97
CA LEU A 114 -3.18 -4.97 -4.31
C LEU A 114 -4.37 -3.99 -4.41
N ILE A 115 -5.50 -4.32 -3.79
CA ILE A 115 -6.66 -3.42 -3.75
C ILE A 115 -6.34 -2.21 -2.87
N ARG A 116 -5.66 -2.41 -1.74
CA ARG A 116 -5.23 -1.36 -0.82
C ARG A 116 -4.19 -0.44 -1.47
N SER A 117 -3.25 -0.97 -2.26
CA SER A 117 -2.27 -0.15 -3.00
C SER A 117 -2.92 0.69 -4.10
N LEU A 118 -3.87 0.12 -4.84
CA LEU A 118 -4.65 0.86 -5.85
C LEU A 118 -5.52 1.94 -5.22
N THR A 119 -6.12 1.67 -4.05
CA THR A 119 -6.83 2.72 -3.31
C THR A 119 -5.87 3.82 -2.87
N GLY A 120 -4.66 3.49 -2.40
CA GLY A 120 -3.63 4.45 -2.00
C GLY A 120 -3.22 5.43 -3.10
N LEU A 121 -3.19 5.00 -4.35
CA LEU A 121 -2.89 5.86 -5.50
C LEU A 121 -3.91 7.00 -5.68
N ILE A 122 -5.18 6.73 -5.38
CA ILE A 122 -6.28 7.70 -5.53
C ILE A 122 -6.51 8.45 -4.22
N THR A 123 -6.48 7.77 -3.08
CA THR A 123 -6.78 8.37 -1.77
C THR A 123 -5.65 9.26 -1.27
N THR A 124 -4.38 8.97 -1.56
CA THR A 124 -3.25 9.80 -1.09
C THR A 124 -3.29 11.23 -1.66
N PRO A 125 -3.46 11.45 -2.99
CA PRO A 125 -3.65 12.80 -3.52
C PRO A 125 -4.85 13.51 -2.93
N VAL A 126 -5.99 12.81 -2.76
CA VAL A 126 -7.22 13.40 -2.22
C VAL A 126 -7.05 13.81 -0.77
N LEU A 127 -6.44 12.96 0.07
CA LEU A 127 -6.18 13.27 1.47
C LEU A 127 -5.19 14.44 1.62
N MET A 128 -4.15 14.51 0.79
CA MET A 128 -3.21 15.63 0.81
C MET A 128 -3.87 16.95 0.39
N LEU A 129 -4.78 16.90 -0.59
CA LEU A 129 -5.58 18.06 -0.98
C LEU A 129 -6.52 18.50 0.15
N LEU A 130 -7.21 17.55 0.79
CA LEU A 130 -8.07 17.84 1.94
C LEU A 130 -7.28 18.42 3.12
N SER A 131 -6.09 17.87 3.43
CA SER A 131 -5.23 18.38 4.50
C SER A 131 -4.59 19.73 4.20
N TRP A 132 -4.53 20.12 2.93
CA TRP A 132 -4.04 21.43 2.54
C TRP A 132 -5.11 22.52 2.66
N ILE A 133 -6.38 22.15 2.52
CA ILE A 133 -7.53 23.07 2.60
C ILE A 133 -8.01 23.26 4.04
N LEU A 134 -7.90 22.22 4.87
CA LEU A 134 -8.29 22.20 6.29
C LEU A 134 -7.16 22.70 7.20
#